data_AF-A0A957X3Z2-F1
#
_entry.id   AF-A0A957X3Z2-F1
#
_cell.length_a   1.000
_cell.length_b   1.000
_cell.length_c   1.000
_cell.angle_alpha   90.00
_cell.angle_beta   90.00
_cell.angle_gamma   90.00
#
_symmetry.space_group_name_H-M   'P 1'
#
loop_
_entity.id
_entity.type
_entity.pdbx_description
1 polymer ?
#
loop_
_entity_poly.entity_id
_entity_poly.type
_entity_poly.pdbx_seq_one_letter_code
_entity_poly.pdbx_strand_id
1 'polypeptide(L)'
;MTIVAFQGEHGAYSEEAVRQHFGATVDTMPCHAFEHIFEAVENGQAEFGAVPVENSTAGSINKAFDLLLEHDLRVWGEVLLRVRHNL
;
A
#
# COMPACT_ATOMS: atom_id res chain seq x y z
N MET A 1 -0.34 -17.69 -3.30
CA MET A 1 -1.67 -17.05 -3.21
C MET A 1 -1.33 -15.64 -2.81
N THR A 2 -1.57 -14.68 -3.70
CA THR A 2 -0.93 -13.35 -3.59
C THR A 2 -1.57 -12.53 -2.50
N ILE A 3 -0.77 -12.21 -1.47
CA ILE A 3 -1.15 -11.34 -0.34
C ILE A 3 -0.47 -9.99 -0.53
N VAL A 4 -1.24 -8.91 -0.43
CA VAL A 4 -0.73 -7.54 -0.55
C VAL A 4 -0.91 -6.78 0.77
N ALA A 5 0.19 -6.34 1.35
CA ALA A 5 0.19 -5.54 2.58
C ALA A 5 -0.13 -4.06 2.28
N PHE A 6 -0.89 -3.40 3.14
CA PHE A 6 -1.19 -1.96 3.01
C PHE A 6 -1.42 -1.33 4.39
N GLN A 7 -1.19 -0.03 4.53
CA GLN A 7 -1.46 0.65 5.80
C GLN A 7 -2.92 1.09 5.88
N GLY A 8 -3.56 0.78 7.01
CA GLY A 8 -4.94 1.13 7.32
C GLY A 8 -5.72 -0.07 7.87
N GLU A 9 -7.02 -0.05 7.63
CA GLU A 9 -7.95 -1.13 7.98
C GLU A 9 -8.71 -1.58 6.72
N HIS A 10 -9.41 -2.70 6.80
CA HIS A 10 -10.29 -3.11 5.71
C HIS A 10 -11.36 -2.04 5.44
N GLY A 11 -11.57 -1.72 4.16
CA GLY A 11 -12.40 -0.62 3.68
C GLY A 11 -11.64 0.69 3.45
N ALA A 12 -10.35 0.77 3.78
CA ALA A 12 -9.54 1.94 3.49
C ALA A 12 -9.29 2.11 1.98
N TYR A 13 -9.07 3.35 1.53
CA TYR A 13 -8.70 3.65 0.14
C TYR A 13 -7.44 2.90 -0.33
N SER A 14 -6.49 2.63 0.56
CA SER A 14 -5.32 1.82 0.24
C SER A 14 -5.70 0.39 -0.16
N GLU A 15 -6.70 -0.22 0.49
CA GLU A 15 -7.21 -1.54 0.11
C GLU A 15 -7.95 -1.49 -1.24
N GLU A 16 -8.71 -0.42 -1.48
CA GLU A 16 -9.37 -0.20 -2.78
C GLU A 16 -8.34 -0.08 -3.90
N ALA A 17 -7.25 0.66 -3.69
CA ALA A 17 -6.15 0.78 -4.64
C ALA A 17 -5.49 -0.57 -4.94
N VAL A 18 -5.27 -1.39 -3.90
CA VAL A 18 -4.77 -2.76 -4.04
C VAL A 18 -5.71 -3.60 -4.91
N ARG A 19 -7.00 -3.59 -4.62
CA ARG A 19 -8.00 -4.35 -5.39
C ARG A 19 -8.16 -3.83 -6.82
N GLN A 20 -7.98 -2.53 -7.06
CA GLN A 20 -7.99 -1.95 -8.41
C GLN A 20 -6.79 -2.45 -9.24
N HIS A 21 -5.61 -2.60 -8.63
CA HIS A 21 -4.40 -3.02 -9.33
C HIS A 21 -4.29 -4.54 -9.49
N PHE A 22 -4.53 -5.31 -8.42
CA PHE A 22 -4.34 -6.77 -8.38
C PHE A 22 -5.63 -7.57 -8.66
N GLY A 23 -6.79 -6.92 -8.68
CA GLY A 23 -8.09 -7.54 -8.88
C GLY A 23 -8.91 -7.67 -7.59
N ALA A 24 -10.23 -7.73 -7.73
CA ALA A 24 -11.18 -7.61 -6.62
C ALA A 24 -11.09 -8.71 -5.56
N THR A 25 -10.52 -9.87 -5.90
CA THR A 25 -10.44 -11.07 -5.03
C THR A 25 -9.04 -11.31 -4.46
N VAL A 26 -8.10 -10.37 -4.62
CA VAL A 26 -6.77 -10.48 -4.01
C VAL A 26 -6.88 -10.49 -2.48
N ASP A 27 -6.02 -11.26 -1.82
CA ASP A 27 -5.92 -11.24 -0.37
C ASP A 27 -5.12 -10.01 0.06
N THR A 28 -5.60 -9.35 1.12
CA THR A 28 -5.04 -8.09 1.58
C THR A 28 -4.71 -8.18 3.06
N MET A 29 -3.56 -7.63 3.47
CA MET A 29 -3.12 -7.60 4.85
C MET A 29 -3.04 -6.15 5.35
N PRO A 30 -3.98 -5.70 6.20
CA PRO A 30 -3.91 -4.38 6.81
C PRO A 30 -2.76 -4.31 7.82
N CYS A 31 -2.04 -3.19 7.79
CA CYS A 31 -0.92 -2.86 8.65
C CYS A 31 -1.20 -1.55 9.39
N HIS A 32 -0.78 -1.47 10.65
CA HIS A 32 -0.99 -0.25 11.45
C HIS A 32 -0.14 0.95 10.99
N ALA A 33 1.09 0.69 10.51
CA ALA A 33 2.06 1.71 10.11
C ALA A 33 2.67 1.36 8.75
N PHE A 34 3.31 2.34 8.09
CA PHE A 34 3.98 2.08 6.81
C PHE A 34 5.12 1.09 6.96
N GLU A 35 5.92 1.22 8.02
CA GLU A 35 7.03 0.33 8.37
C GLU A 35 6.63 -1.14 8.34
N HIS A 36 5.45 -1.47 8.89
CA HIS A 36 4.95 -2.83 8.93
C HIS A 36 4.60 -3.39 7.53
N ILE A 37 4.35 -2.54 6.52
CA ILE A 37 4.20 -3.01 5.13
C ILE A 37 5.54 -3.54 4.62
N PHE A 38 6.63 -2.80 4.85
CA PHE A 38 7.97 -3.15 4.39
C PHE A 38 8.45 -4.42 5.10
N GLU A 39 8.32 -4.46 6.43
CA GLU A 39 8.65 -5.64 7.25
C GLU A 39 7.87 -6.87 6.78
N ALA A 40 6.57 -6.72 6.47
CA ALA A 40 5.74 -7.82 5.97
C ALA A 40 6.26 -8.40 4.65
N VAL A 41 6.72 -7.55 3.73
CA VAL A 41 7.25 -8.00 2.43
C VAL A 41 8.63 -8.66 2.62
N GLU A 42 9.52 -8.04 3.40
CA GLU A 42 10.86 -8.57 3.65
C GLU A 42 10.85 -9.91 4.39
N ASN A 43 9.92 -10.07 5.35
CA ASN A 43 9.75 -11.31 6.09
C ASN A 43 8.94 -12.37 5.33
N GLY A 44 8.50 -12.09 4.10
CA GLY A 44 7.73 -13.01 3.26
C GLY A 44 6.31 -13.27 3.75
N GLN A 45 5.76 -12.41 4.60
CA GLN A 45 4.36 -12.47 5.06
C GLN A 45 3.39 -11.94 3.99
N ALA A 46 3.86 -11.04 3.13
CA ALA A 46 3.16 -10.58 1.92
C ALA A 46 4.06 -10.70 0.69
N GLU A 47 3.46 -10.96 -0.47
CA GLU A 47 4.17 -10.97 -1.76
C GLU A 47 4.45 -9.54 -2.27
N PHE A 48 3.56 -8.60 -1.94
CA PHE A 48 3.68 -7.19 -2.34
C PHE A 48 3.27 -6.25 -1.20
N GLY A 49 3.77 -5.01 -1.25
CA GLY A 49 3.33 -3.91 -0.41
C GLY A 49 2.78 -2.77 -1.25
N ALA A 50 1.64 -2.20 -0.83
CA ALA A 50 1.05 -1.01 -1.44
C ALA A 50 1.23 0.19 -0.49
N VAL A 51 2.04 1.17 -0.93
CA VAL A 51 2.35 2.37 -0.16
C VAL A 51 1.83 3.61 -0.91
N PRO A 52 1.07 4.51 -0.25
CA PRO A 52 0.70 5.77 -0.87
C PRO A 52 1.92 6.72 -0.86
N VAL A 53 2.29 7.25 -2.03
CA VAL A 53 3.45 8.15 -2.19
C VAL A 53 3.05 9.61 -2.40
N GLU A 54 1.84 9.88 -2.88
CA GLU A 54 1.34 11.24 -3.14
C GLU A 54 -0.18 11.31 -2.96
N ASN A 55 -0.65 12.47 -2.50
CA ASN A 55 -2.06 12.82 -2.44
C ASN A 55 -2.28 14.22 -3.05
N SER A 56 -3.27 14.37 -3.93
CA SER A 56 -3.56 15.65 -4.61
C SER A 56 -3.91 16.81 -3.67
N THR A 57 -4.32 16.53 -2.44
CA THR A 57 -4.71 17.52 -1.42
C THR A 57 -3.58 17.81 -0.43
N ALA A 58 -2.82 16.79 -0.03
CA ALA A 58 -1.79 16.89 1.00
C ALA A 58 -0.34 16.90 0.45
N GLY A 59 -0.17 16.65 -0.85
CA GLY A 59 1.13 16.54 -1.51
C GLY A 59 1.81 15.18 -1.31
N SER A 60 3.13 15.17 -1.50
CA SER A 60 3.97 13.99 -1.38
C SER A 60 4.04 13.47 0.07
N ILE A 61 4.10 12.15 0.21
CA ILE A 61 4.17 11.45 1.50
C ILE A 61 5.65 11.07 1.73
N ASN A 62 6.43 12.00 2.28
CA ASN A 62 7.88 11.84 2.44
C ASN A 62 8.27 10.53 3.15
N LYS A 63 7.52 10.15 4.18
CA LYS A 63 7.75 8.90 4.93
C LYS A 63 7.75 7.65 4.03
N ALA A 64 6.93 7.62 2.99
CA ALA A 64 6.92 6.50 2.05
C ALA A 64 8.21 6.44 1.23
N PHE A 65 8.74 7.60 0.81
CA PHE A 65 10.01 7.69 0.10
C PHE A 65 11.20 7.34 0.99
N ASP A 66 11.19 7.79 2.24
CA ASP A 66 12.22 7.45 3.22
C ASP A 66 12.31 5.92 3.39
N LEU A 67 11.17 5.24 3.58
CA LEU A 67 11.15 3.78 3.70
C LEU A 67 11.56 3.06 2.40
N LEU A 68 11.17 3.57 1.24
CA LEU A 68 11.65 3.02 -0.04
C LEU A 68 13.18 3.12 -0.21
N LEU A 69 13.82 4.10 0.43
CA LEU A 69 15.27 4.28 0.41
C LEU A 69 15.98 3.43 1.48
N GLU A 70 15.31 3.14 2.60
CA GLU A 70 15.86 2.37 3.72
C GLU A 70 15.82 0.85 3.50
N HIS A 71 14.89 0.36 2.68
CA HIS A 71 14.67 -1.06 2.43
C HIS A 71 15.13 -1.50 1.04
N ASP A 72 15.66 -2.72 0.90
CA ASP A 72 16.08 -3.30 -0.40
C ASP A 72 14.87 -3.92 -1.14
N LEU A 73 13.85 -3.10 -1.35
CA LEU A 73 12.65 -3.44 -2.12
C LEU A 73 12.62 -2.68 -3.44
N ARG A 74 11.91 -3.22 -4.44
CA ARG A 74 11.79 -2.61 -5.76
C ARG A 74 10.36 -2.24 -6.05
N VAL A 75 10.15 -1.03 -6.56
CA VAL A 75 8.85 -0.60 -7.09
C VAL A 75 8.55 -1.40 -8.34
N TRP A 76 7.43 -2.14 -8.32
CA TRP A 76 7.02 -3.02 -9.42
C TRP A 76 5.87 -2.44 -10.26
N GLY A 77 5.07 -1.53 -9.68
CA GLY A 77 3.94 -0.92 -10.37
C GLY A 77 3.38 0.28 -9.62
N GLU A 78 2.43 0.96 -10.24
CA GLU A 78 1.74 2.12 -9.68
C GLU A 78 0.22 2.02 -9.89
N VAL A 79 -0.54 2.74 -9.07
CA VAL A 79 -1.98 2.88 -9.19
C VAL A 79 -2.41 4.27 -8.75
N LEU A 80 -3.23 4.92 -9.58
CA LEU A 80 -3.91 6.17 -9.22
C LEU A 80 -5.35 5.86 -8.83
N LEU A 81 -5.71 6.19 -7.59
CA LEU A 81 -7.06 6.02 -7.07
C LEU A 81 -7.73 7.39 -6.91
N ARG A 82 -8.94 7.52 -7.46
CA ARG A 82 -9.78 8.71 -7.25
C ARG A 82 -10.57 8.56 -5.95
N VAL A 83 -10.13 9.28 -4.92
CA VAL A 83 -10.80 9.35 -3.60
C VAL A 83 -12.20 9.96 -3.74
N ARG A 84 -13.21 9.29 -3.19
CA ARG A 84 -14.61 9.75 -3.16
C ARG A 84 -15.21 9.54 -1.77
N HIS A 85 -15.42 10.62 -1.04
CA HIS A 85 -16.08 10.57 0.26
C HIS A 85 -17.59 10.33 0.12
N ASN A 86 -18.14 9.51 1.01
CA ASN A 86 -19.58 9.30 1.14
C ASN A 86 -20.03 9.70 2.57
N LEU A 87 -21.27 10.18 2.69
CA LEU A 87 -21.91 10.60 3.94
C LEU A 87 -23.10 9.69 4.27
#